data_AF-A0A962TF14-F1
#
_entry.id   AF-A0A962TF14-F1
#
_cell.length_a   1.000
_cell.length_b   1.000
_cell.length_c   1.000
_cell.angle_alpha   90.00
_cell.angle_beta   90.00
_cell.angle_gamma   90.00
#
_symmetry.space_group_name_H-M   'P 1'
#
loop_
_entity.id
_entity.type
_entity.pdbx_description
1 polymer ?
#
loop_
_entity_poly.entity_id
_entity_poly.type
_entity_poly.pdbx_seq_one_letter_code
_entity_poly.pdbx_strand_id
1 'polypeptide(L)'
;MTPERIRQWHRLFGITLTDVFRATPWRVELEKERALQSQLLDVVIIEQTAEEPTGSLPSGTLPDGLEGLRAHNLLTYKSQHEALDAWALDELIGHYVNYRKLLSRGAPWPPEADFQLYAVATRFPQGLAAQVTLIPTAWPGMFDVLWGTHPVRLIVLSAIDRHPRNAAWELFSIQQDRIRHGAQHDPWRHPGTRELLQELYLIYVLEEPSMAYTMDEFIREAHQNLL
;
A
#
# COMPACT_ATOMS: atom_id res chain seq x y z
N MET A 1 -19.80 2.85 3.33
CA MET A 1 -19.39 2.38 1.99
C MET A 1 -19.84 0.93 1.79
N THR A 2 -20.09 0.46 0.57
CA THR A 2 -20.46 -0.96 0.34
C THR A 2 -19.24 -1.88 0.43
N PRO A 3 -19.41 -3.16 0.82
CA PRO A 3 -18.28 -4.11 0.86
C PRO A 3 -17.56 -4.29 -0.48
N GLU A 4 -18.26 -4.16 -1.62
CA GLU A 4 -17.61 -4.27 -2.94
C GLU A 4 -16.68 -3.09 -3.22
N ARG A 5 -17.06 -1.87 -2.80
CA ARG A 5 -16.20 -0.70 -2.96
C ARG A 5 -14.94 -0.78 -2.10
N ILE A 6 -15.06 -1.28 -0.87
CA ILE A 6 -13.88 -1.58 -0.02
C ILE A 6 -12.96 -2.56 -0.75
N ARG A 7 -13.49 -3.66 -1.27
CA ARG A 7 -12.69 -4.61 -2.05
C ARG A 7 -12.03 -3.96 -3.26
N GLN A 8 -12.68 -3.00 -3.93
CA GLN A 8 -12.10 -2.30 -5.08
C GLN A 8 -10.86 -1.49 -4.67
N TRP A 9 -10.91 -0.76 -3.53
CA TRP A 9 -9.75 -0.05 -2.98
C TRP A 9 -8.55 -0.97 -2.75
N HIS A 10 -8.77 -2.11 -2.11
CA HIS A 10 -7.73 -3.11 -1.86
C HIS A 10 -7.17 -3.71 -3.15
N ARG A 11 -8.02 -3.98 -4.16
CA ARG A 11 -7.56 -4.45 -5.48
C ARG A 11 -6.67 -3.43 -6.16
N LEU A 12 -7.09 -2.17 -6.21
CA LEU A 12 -6.32 -1.11 -6.86
C LEU A 12 -5.00 -0.87 -6.14
N PHE A 13 -5.01 -0.89 -4.81
CA PHE A 13 -3.80 -0.82 -3.99
C PHE A 13 -2.82 -1.95 -4.34
N GLY A 14 -3.33 -3.19 -4.37
CA GLY A 14 -2.56 -4.36 -4.78
C GLY A 14 -1.98 -4.28 -6.19
N ILE A 15 -2.79 -3.88 -7.17
CA ILE A 15 -2.36 -3.71 -8.57
C ILE A 15 -1.30 -2.60 -8.70
N THR A 16 -1.43 -1.52 -7.93
CA THR A 16 -0.43 -0.45 -7.89
C THR A 16 0.90 -1.00 -7.40
N LEU A 17 0.91 -1.80 -6.33
CA LEU A 17 2.11 -2.46 -5.85
C LEU A 17 2.72 -3.41 -6.90
N THR A 18 1.89 -4.14 -7.64
CA THR A 18 2.39 -4.97 -8.76
C THR A 18 3.16 -4.15 -9.79
N ASP A 19 2.74 -2.91 -10.07
CA ASP A 19 3.48 -2.02 -10.98
C ASP A 19 4.77 -1.48 -10.35
N VAL A 20 4.72 -1.06 -9.08
CA VAL A 20 5.89 -0.60 -8.30
C VAL A 20 7.00 -1.64 -8.31
N PHE A 21 6.65 -2.92 -8.12
CA PHE A 21 7.62 -4.02 -8.02
C PHE A 21 7.97 -4.69 -9.35
N ARG A 22 7.37 -4.30 -10.49
CA ARG A 22 7.52 -4.97 -11.81
C ARG A 22 8.97 -5.22 -12.25
N ALA A 23 9.90 -4.32 -11.91
CA ALA A 23 11.30 -4.37 -12.32
C ALA A 23 12.25 -4.59 -11.13
N THR A 24 11.78 -5.31 -10.11
CA THR A 24 12.50 -5.59 -8.86
C THR A 24 12.54 -7.10 -8.60
N PRO A 25 13.36 -7.61 -7.68
CA PRO A 25 13.39 -9.03 -7.33
C PRO A 25 12.21 -9.43 -6.42
N TRP A 26 11.09 -8.71 -6.46
CA TRP A 26 9.90 -8.99 -5.66
C TRP A 26 8.68 -9.17 -6.54
N ARG A 27 7.89 -10.20 -6.22
CA ARG A 27 6.60 -10.49 -6.83
C ARG A 27 5.49 -10.17 -5.84
N VAL A 28 4.45 -9.51 -6.34
CA VAL A 28 3.24 -9.17 -5.58
C VAL A 28 2.15 -10.20 -5.88
N GLU A 29 1.58 -10.79 -4.84
CA GLU A 29 0.41 -11.66 -4.91
C GLU A 29 -0.72 -11.10 -4.04
N LEU A 30 -1.94 -11.15 -4.55
CA LEU A 30 -3.15 -10.76 -3.81
C LEU A 30 -3.87 -12.02 -3.32
N GLU A 31 -4.29 -12.02 -2.06
CA GLU A 31 -4.84 -13.20 -1.36
C GLU A 31 -5.98 -13.91 -2.10
N LYS A 32 -6.72 -13.22 -2.97
CA LYS A 32 -7.79 -13.77 -3.80
C LYS A 32 -7.38 -14.96 -4.67
N GLU A 33 -6.10 -15.14 -4.98
CA GLU A 33 -5.62 -16.20 -5.87
C GLU A 33 -5.33 -17.55 -5.18
N ARG A 34 -5.45 -17.67 -3.84
CA ARG A 34 -4.99 -18.88 -3.11
C ARG A 34 -6.04 -19.60 -2.23
N ALA A 35 -7.29 -19.15 -2.09
CA ALA A 35 -8.28 -19.78 -1.18
C ALA A 35 -9.63 -20.13 -1.82
N LEU A 36 -10.15 -21.34 -1.52
CA LEU A 36 -11.48 -21.86 -1.91
C LEU A 36 -12.66 -21.13 -1.25
N GLN A 37 -12.42 -20.36 -0.19
CA GLN A 37 -13.38 -19.45 0.41
C GLN A 37 -12.84 -18.03 0.27
N SER A 38 -13.62 -17.15 -0.36
CA SER A 38 -13.35 -15.72 -0.51
C SER A 38 -13.28 -15.05 0.86
N GLN A 39 -12.14 -15.15 1.53
CA GLN A 39 -11.76 -14.21 2.57
C GLN A 39 -11.21 -12.96 1.87
N LEU A 40 -11.55 -11.81 2.43
CA LEU A 40 -11.41 -10.49 1.81
C LEU A 40 -9.94 -10.24 1.42
N LEU A 41 -9.73 -9.38 0.43
CA LEU A 41 -8.40 -8.98 -0.05
C LEU A 41 -7.68 -8.11 1.00
N ASP A 42 -7.58 -8.57 2.24
CA ASP A 42 -7.05 -7.78 3.36
C ASP A 42 -5.52 -7.81 3.41
N VAL A 43 -4.88 -8.75 2.71
CA VAL A 43 -3.42 -8.90 2.68
C VAL A 43 -2.86 -9.00 1.27
N VAL A 44 -1.80 -8.22 1.04
CA VAL A 44 -0.89 -8.31 -0.11
C VAL A 44 0.36 -9.05 0.34
N ILE A 45 0.80 -10.03 -0.44
CA ILE A 45 2.04 -10.77 -0.20
C ILE A 45 3.08 -10.27 -1.19
N ILE A 46 4.26 -9.93 -0.71
CA ILE A 46 5.41 -9.55 -1.52
C ILE A 46 6.52 -10.58 -1.27
N GLU A 47 6.75 -11.45 -2.26
CA GLU A 47 7.73 -12.54 -2.18
C GLU A 47 8.99 -12.18 -2.97
N GLN A 48 10.16 -12.42 -2.40
CA GLN A 48 11.41 -12.31 -3.14
C GLN A 48 11.52 -13.43 -4.17
N THR A 49 11.78 -13.10 -5.43
CA THR A 49 11.99 -14.07 -6.51
C THR A 49 13.45 -14.48 -6.59
N ALA A 50 13.68 -15.75 -6.94
CA ALA A 50 15.03 -16.26 -7.22
C ALA A 50 15.59 -15.82 -8.59
N GLU A 51 14.75 -15.19 -9.42
CA GLU A 51 15.14 -14.67 -10.73
C GLU A 51 15.89 -13.35 -10.57
N GLU A 52 17.09 -13.25 -11.14
CA GLU A 52 17.77 -11.97 -11.28
C GLU A 52 16.94 -11.05 -12.20
N PRO A 53 16.76 -9.77 -11.83
CA PRO A 53 15.98 -8.84 -12.63
C PRO A 53 16.55 -8.79 -14.06
N THR A 54 15.69 -9.03 -15.05
CA THR A 54 16.07 -8.93 -16.46
C THR A 54 16.21 -7.45 -16.84
N GLY A 55 17.38 -6.89 -16.54
CA GLY A 55 17.73 -5.49 -16.78
C GLY A 55 18.41 -4.88 -15.56
N SER A 56 19.11 -3.76 -15.75
CA SER A 56 19.56 -2.95 -14.61
C SER A 56 18.34 -2.58 -13.79
N LEU A 57 18.33 -2.92 -12.50
CA LEU A 57 17.35 -2.38 -11.55
C LEU A 57 17.22 -0.89 -11.86
N PRO A 58 16.06 -0.38 -12.30
CA PRO A 58 15.90 1.06 -12.36
C PRO A 58 16.27 1.56 -10.97
N SER A 59 17.05 2.63 -10.89
CA SER A 59 17.37 3.33 -9.65
C SER A 59 16.12 3.98 -9.04
N GLY A 60 15.00 3.27 -9.00
CA GLY A 60 13.81 3.60 -8.26
C GLY A 60 14.04 3.14 -6.84
N THR A 61 14.31 4.09 -5.96
CA THR A 61 14.13 3.88 -4.53
C THR A 61 12.72 3.36 -4.29
N LEU A 62 12.59 2.26 -3.55
CA LEU A 62 11.29 1.80 -3.08
C LEU A 62 10.55 2.95 -2.35
N PRO A 63 9.21 2.95 -2.36
CA PRO A 63 8.45 3.86 -1.52
C PRO A 63 8.90 3.78 -0.06
N ASP A 64 8.86 4.93 0.62
CA ASP A 64 9.33 5.00 2.01
C ASP A 64 8.56 3.99 2.88
N GLY A 65 9.29 3.38 3.80
CA GLY A 65 8.79 2.32 4.67
C GLY A 65 9.01 0.91 4.13
N LEU A 66 9.33 0.72 2.84
CA LEU A 66 9.59 -0.59 2.23
C LEU A 66 11.08 -0.94 2.11
N GLU A 67 11.98 -0.24 2.81
CA GLU A 67 13.43 -0.52 2.74
C GLU A 67 13.82 -1.82 3.44
N GLY A 68 12.97 -2.31 4.35
CA GLY A 68 13.20 -3.49 5.18
C GLY A 68 12.58 -4.79 4.66
N LEU A 69 12.29 -4.88 3.35
CA LEU A 69 11.70 -6.08 2.77
C LEU A 69 12.60 -7.31 3.01
N ARG A 70 11.94 -8.44 3.26
CA ARG A 70 12.56 -9.75 3.46
C ARG A 70 12.13 -10.72 2.36
N ALA A 71 12.46 -12.00 2.51
CA ALA A 71 12.06 -13.04 1.56
C ALA A 71 10.54 -13.14 1.41
N HIS A 72 9.81 -12.92 2.50
CA HIS A 72 8.36 -12.92 2.54
C HIS A 72 7.84 -11.68 3.27
N ASN A 73 6.88 -10.97 2.69
CA ASN A 73 6.34 -9.78 3.31
C ASN A 73 4.82 -9.80 3.21
N LEU A 74 4.14 -9.52 4.32
CA LEU A 74 2.69 -9.45 4.36
C LEU A 74 2.28 -8.04 4.71
N LEU A 75 1.37 -7.49 3.93
CA LEU A 75 0.94 -6.11 4.06
C LEU A 75 -0.58 -6.06 4.11
N THR A 76 -1.14 -5.52 5.19
CA THR A 76 -2.55 -5.14 5.23
C THR A 76 -2.73 -3.67 4.89
N TYR A 77 -3.80 -3.34 4.17
CA TYR A 77 -4.14 -1.97 3.80
C TYR A 77 -5.49 -1.59 4.38
N LYS A 78 -5.63 -0.37 4.89
CA LYS A 78 -6.92 0.18 5.33
C LYS A 78 -7.12 1.53 4.65
N SER A 79 -8.13 1.58 3.79
CA SER A 79 -8.48 2.77 3.01
C SER A 79 -8.99 3.92 3.89
N GLN A 80 -9.31 5.05 3.28
CA GLN A 80 -9.96 6.16 3.98
C GLN A 80 -11.33 5.81 4.58
N HIS A 81 -11.90 4.65 4.26
CA HIS A 81 -13.19 4.21 4.78
C HIS A 81 -13.07 3.18 5.88
N GLU A 82 -11.84 2.76 6.19
CA GLU A 82 -11.52 1.75 7.18
C GLU A 82 -10.63 2.36 8.27
N ALA A 83 -10.66 1.77 9.45
CA ALA A 83 -9.72 2.08 10.52
C ALA A 83 -8.68 0.97 10.57
N LEU A 84 -7.42 1.33 10.76
CA LEU A 84 -6.42 0.38 11.22
C LEU A 84 -6.49 0.35 12.75
N ASP A 85 -7.01 -0.74 13.30
CA ASP A 85 -7.21 -0.96 14.74
C ASP A 85 -6.47 -2.22 15.22
N ALA A 86 -6.65 -2.56 16.50
CA ALA A 86 -6.07 -3.75 17.10
C ALA A 86 -6.48 -5.04 16.38
N TRP A 87 -7.75 -5.12 15.96
CA TRP A 87 -8.28 -6.29 15.28
C TRP A 87 -7.63 -6.50 13.91
N ALA A 88 -7.41 -5.42 13.15
CA ALA A 88 -6.69 -5.50 11.88
C ALA A 88 -5.25 -6.03 12.03
N LEU A 89 -4.58 -5.72 13.15
CA LEU A 89 -3.26 -6.30 13.44
C LEU A 89 -3.35 -7.78 13.83
N ASP A 90 -4.35 -8.17 14.61
CA ASP A 90 -4.60 -9.59 14.93
C ASP A 90 -4.88 -10.42 13.66
N GLU A 91 -5.67 -9.87 12.73
CA GLU A 91 -5.91 -10.46 11.41
C GLU A 91 -4.60 -10.63 10.63
N LEU A 92 -3.78 -9.58 10.52
CA LEU A 92 -2.47 -9.64 9.84
C LEU A 92 -1.56 -10.73 10.42
N ILE A 93 -1.48 -10.86 11.75
CA ILE A 93 -0.72 -11.94 12.40
C ILE A 93 -1.32 -13.31 12.05
N GLY A 94 -2.65 -13.44 12.05
CA GLY A 94 -3.35 -14.65 11.62
C GLY A 94 -3.00 -15.08 10.20
N HIS A 95 -3.02 -14.13 9.25
CA HIS A 95 -2.61 -14.38 7.86
C HIS A 95 -1.14 -14.78 7.76
N TYR A 96 -0.25 -14.09 8.49
CA TYR A 96 1.16 -14.45 8.57
C TYR A 96 1.38 -15.89 9.04
N VAL A 97 0.74 -16.29 10.13
CA VAL A 97 0.87 -17.65 10.67
C VAL A 97 0.35 -18.68 9.67
N ASN A 98 -0.78 -18.43 9.03
CA ASN A 98 -1.35 -19.34 8.03
C ASN A 98 -0.46 -19.46 6.79
N TYR A 99 0.05 -18.34 6.28
CA TYR A 99 0.93 -18.30 5.13
C TYR A 99 2.27 -19.00 5.42
N ARG A 100 2.89 -18.75 6.59
CA ARG A 100 4.11 -19.45 7.01
C ARG A 100 3.92 -20.96 7.09
N LYS A 101 2.76 -21.44 7.56
CA LYS A 101 2.40 -22.87 7.56
C LYS A 101 2.22 -23.42 6.14
N LEU A 102 1.61 -22.64 5.24
CA LEU A 102 1.41 -23.04 3.86
C LEU A 102 2.73 -23.24 3.11
N LEU A 103 3.73 -22.39 3.36
CA LEU A 103 5.07 -22.49 2.77
C LEU A 103 5.81 -23.77 3.17
N SER A 104 5.57 -24.27 4.39
CA SER A 104 6.26 -25.43 4.92
C SER A 104 5.98 -26.71 4.12
N ARG A 105 4.76 -26.95 3.59
CA ARG A 105 4.39 -28.15 2.80
C ARG A 105 4.92 -29.50 3.36
N GLY A 106 5.08 -29.62 4.68
CA GLY A 106 5.63 -30.82 5.34
C GLY A 106 7.13 -30.78 5.69
N ALA A 107 7.84 -29.70 5.35
CA ALA A 107 9.19 -29.36 5.80
C ALA A 107 9.16 -28.50 7.07
N PRO A 108 10.31 -28.24 7.73
CA PRO A 108 10.38 -27.25 8.82
C PRO A 108 9.82 -25.89 8.39
N TRP A 109 9.19 -25.17 9.31
CA TRP A 109 8.67 -23.84 9.00
C TRP A 109 9.82 -22.88 8.71
N PRO A 110 9.70 -21.99 7.70
CA PRO A 110 10.71 -20.97 7.47
C PRO A 110 10.91 -20.12 8.74
N PRO A 111 12.14 -19.64 9.00
CA PRO A 111 12.43 -18.85 10.19
C PRO A 111 11.67 -17.53 10.19
N GLU A 112 11.36 -16.98 11.38
CA GLU A 112 10.64 -15.71 11.51
C GLU A 112 11.40 -14.53 10.92
N ALA A 113 12.74 -14.63 10.92
CA ALA A 113 13.63 -13.66 10.31
C ALA A 113 13.43 -13.52 8.79
N ASP A 114 12.78 -14.47 8.11
CA ASP A 114 12.50 -14.36 6.67
C ASP A 114 11.25 -13.54 6.36
N PHE A 115 10.49 -13.13 7.39
CA PHE A 115 9.21 -12.44 7.24
C PHE A 115 9.27 -11.01 7.75
N GLN A 116 8.59 -10.09 7.05
CA GLN A 116 8.32 -8.74 7.54
C GLN A 116 6.85 -8.39 7.38
N LEU A 117 6.29 -7.72 8.38
CA LEU A 117 4.88 -7.38 8.44
C LEU A 117 4.69 -5.87 8.29
N TYR A 118 3.71 -5.50 7.47
CA TYR A 118 3.37 -4.13 7.16
C TYR A 118 1.89 -3.86 7.38
N ALA A 119 1.59 -2.69 7.93
CA ALA A 119 0.24 -2.18 8.01
C ALA A 119 0.20 -0.79 7.38
N VAL A 120 -0.60 -0.62 6.33
CA VAL A 120 -0.75 0.63 5.60
C VAL A 120 -2.11 1.23 5.95
N ALA A 121 -2.11 2.45 6.46
CA ALA A 121 -3.33 3.17 6.78
C ALA A 121 -3.38 4.49 6.00
N THR A 122 -4.46 4.71 5.26
CA THR A 122 -4.67 5.98 4.56
C THR A 122 -4.73 7.16 5.54
N ARG A 123 -5.39 6.97 6.69
CA ARG A 123 -5.51 7.97 7.76
C ARG A 123 -4.64 7.58 8.95
N PHE A 124 -4.21 8.57 9.71
CA PHE A 124 -3.56 8.32 10.99
C PHE A 124 -4.48 7.51 11.93
N PRO A 125 -4.03 6.36 12.47
CA PRO A 125 -4.91 5.47 13.23
C PRO A 125 -5.00 5.89 14.71
N GLN A 126 -5.79 6.91 15.02
CA GLN A 126 -5.87 7.46 16.40
C GLN A 126 -6.27 6.40 17.43
N GLY A 127 -7.21 5.52 17.09
CA GLY A 127 -7.70 4.47 17.99
C GLY A 127 -6.62 3.44 18.35
N LEU A 128 -5.76 3.07 17.40
CA LEU A 128 -4.62 2.19 17.64
C LEU A 128 -3.53 2.93 18.44
N ALA A 129 -3.20 4.16 18.05
CA ALA A 129 -2.18 4.98 18.70
C ALA A 129 -2.50 5.29 20.18
N ALA A 130 -3.78 5.24 20.57
CA ALA A 130 -4.20 5.38 21.96
C ALA A 130 -3.90 4.13 22.82
N GLN A 131 -3.63 2.99 22.20
CA GLN A 131 -3.48 1.69 22.87
C GLN A 131 -2.05 1.15 22.81
N VAL A 132 -1.29 1.51 21.77
CA VAL A 132 0.09 1.06 21.59
C VAL A 132 1.04 2.22 21.32
N THR A 133 2.30 2.02 21.68
CA THR A 133 3.37 2.97 21.36
C THR A 133 3.74 2.82 19.88
N LEU A 134 3.56 3.89 19.11
CA LEU A 134 4.07 4.00 17.74
C LEU A 134 5.49 4.56 17.81
N ILE A 135 6.50 3.75 17.47
CA ILE A 135 7.91 4.16 17.49
C ILE A 135 8.22 4.84 16.15
N PRO A 136 8.47 6.16 16.10
CA PRO A 136 8.76 6.83 14.84
C PRO A 136 10.09 6.34 14.25
N THR A 137 10.14 6.28 12.92
CA THR A 137 11.39 6.01 12.19
C THR A 137 12.01 7.32 11.70
N ALA A 138 13.06 7.24 10.87
CA ALA A 138 13.65 8.42 10.23
C ALA A 138 12.72 9.10 9.21
N TRP A 139 11.68 8.41 8.73
CA TRP A 139 10.77 8.91 7.70
C TRP A 139 9.42 9.35 8.29
N PRO A 140 8.91 10.54 7.92
CA PRO A 140 7.57 10.97 8.30
C PRO A 140 6.49 9.98 7.85
N GLY A 141 5.50 9.76 8.71
CA GLY A 141 4.42 8.81 8.47
C GLY A 141 4.81 7.33 8.66
N MET A 142 6.06 7.03 8.99
CA MET A 142 6.54 5.65 9.18
C MET A 142 6.83 5.37 10.65
N PHE A 143 6.24 4.30 11.16
CA PHE A 143 6.37 3.88 12.56
C PHE A 143 6.64 2.38 12.66
N ASP A 144 7.31 1.95 13.71
CA ASP A 144 7.34 0.57 14.16
C ASP A 144 6.38 0.37 15.32
N VAL A 145 5.65 -0.75 15.29
CA VAL A 145 4.77 -1.19 16.36
C VAL A 145 5.16 -2.61 16.74
N LEU A 146 5.37 -2.86 18.03
CA LEU A 146 5.51 -4.21 18.53
C LEU A 146 4.12 -4.74 18.91
N TRP A 147 3.56 -5.64 18.10
CA TRP A 147 2.27 -6.28 18.36
C TRP A 147 2.48 -7.70 18.88
N GLY A 148 2.23 -7.90 20.17
CA GLY A 148 2.67 -9.11 20.88
C GLY A 148 4.20 -9.23 20.83
N THR A 149 4.72 -10.22 20.10
CA THR A 149 6.16 -10.41 19.85
C THR A 149 6.58 -10.08 18.42
N HIS A 150 5.65 -9.60 17.58
CA HIS A 150 5.90 -9.38 16.16
C HIS A 150 6.10 -7.88 15.87
N PRO A 151 7.25 -7.47 15.30
CA PRO A 151 7.41 -6.11 14.80
C PRO A 151 6.58 -5.93 13.53
N VAL A 152 5.81 -4.84 13.47
CA VAL A 152 5.00 -4.43 12.33
C VAL A 152 5.41 -3.01 11.93
N ARG A 153 5.75 -2.82 10.65
CA ARG A 153 6.00 -1.51 10.07
C ARG A 153 4.67 -0.87 9.70
N LEU A 154 4.31 0.20 10.39
CA LEU A 154 3.14 1.02 10.13
C LEU A 154 3.49 2.16 9.16
N ILE A 155 2.75 2.26 8.06
CA ILE A 155 2.88 3.28 7.01
C ILE A 155 1.58 4.10 6.99
N VAL A 156 1.66 5.38 7.35
CA VAL A 156 0.51 6.29 7.43
C VAL A 156 0.53 7.28 6.26
N LEU A 157 -0.28 7.02 5.24
CA LEU A 157 -0.25 7.76 3.96
C LEU A 157 -0.56 9.25 4.11
N SER A 158 -1.44 9.62 5.04
CA SER A 158 -1.75 11.03 5.32
C SER A 158 -0.59 11.80 5.96
N ALA A 159 0.47 11.12 6.43
CA ALA A 159 1.58 11.71 7.16
C ALA A 159 2.94 11.55 6.46
N ILE A 160 2.99 10.88 5.31
CA ILE A 160 4.24 10.73 4.53
C ILE A 160 4.67 12.07 3.92
N ASP A 161 5.96 12.21 3.68
CA ASP A 161 6.49 13.37 2.94
C ASP A 161 6.10 13.30 1.46
N ARG A 162 5.86 14.48 0.89
CA ARG A 162 5.66 14.63 -0.55
C ARG A 162 6.99 14.46 -1.25
N HIS A 163 7.17 13.35 -1.95
CA HIS A 163 8.42 13.01 -2.63
C HIS A 163 8.15 12.06 -3.81
N PRO A 164 8.84 12.18 -4.96
CA PRO A 164 8.63 11.29 -6.13
C PRO A 164 8.62 9.78 -5.81
N ARG A 165 9.54 9.29 -4.97
CA ARG A 165 9.55 7.90 -4.46
C ARG A 165 8.24 7.43 -3.80
N ASN A 166 7.47 8.35 -3.20
CA ASN A 166 6.20 8.08 -2.53
C ASN A 166 5.00 8.28 -3.46
N ALA A 167 5.21 8.49 -4.76
CA ALA A 167 4.13 8.74 -5.70
C ALA A 167 3.02 7.66 -5.64
N ALA A 168 3.41 6.38 -5.57
CA ALA A 168 2.47 5.27 -5.42
C ALA A 168 1.61 5.37 -4.14
N TRP A 169 2.20 5.82 -3.02
CA TRP A 169 1.49 6.07 -1.77
C TRP A 169 0.52 7.24 -1.86
N GLU A 170 0.92 8.30 -2.55
CA GLU A 170 0.13 9.51 -2.67
C GLU A 170 -1.16 9.32 -3.50
N LEU A 171 -1.20 8.33 -4.40
CA LEU A 171 -2.42 7.94 -5.13
C LEU A 171 -3.56 7.48 -4.21
N PHE A 172 -3.23 7.00 -3.01
CA PHE A 172 -4.17 6.50 -1.99
C PHE A 172 -4.35 7.48 -0.83
N SER A 173 -3.93 8.73 -1.04
CA SER A 173 -4.12 9.85 -0.11
C SER A 173 -5.55 10.37 -0.14
N ILE A 174 -5.99 11.00 0.95
CA ILE A 174 -7.25 11.76 1.00
C ILE A 174 -7.11 13.20 0.49
N GLN A 175 -5.89 13.64 0.19
CA GLN A 175 -5.59 15.01 -0.23
C GLN A 175 -5.42 15.09 -1.75
N GLN A 176 -6.22 15.92 -2.42
CA GLN A 176 -6.22 16.09 -3.87
C GLN A 176 -4.85 16.44 -4.44
N ASP A 177 -4.12 17.36 -3.81
CA ASP A 177 -2.80 17.79 -4.27
C ASP A 177 -1.77 16.65 -4.22
N ARG A 178 -1.90 15.73 -3.26
CA ARG A 178 -1.07 14.53 -3.18
C ARG A 178 -1.43 13.54 -4.27
N ILE A 179 -2.72 13.26 -4.48
CA ILE A 179 -3.16 12.38 -5.58
C ILE A 179 -2.65 12.90 -6.94
N ARG A 180 -2.76 14.22 -7.18
CA ARG A 180 -2.23 14.87 -8.38
C ARG A 180 -0.72 14.72 -8.52
N HIS A 181 0.02 14.93 -7.43
CA HIS A 181 1.48 14.79 -7.45
C HIS A 181 1.90 13.33 -7.71
N GLY A 182 1.29 12.36 -7.02
CA GLY A 182 1.50 10.94 -7.27
C GLY A 182 1.23 10.58 -8.72
N ALA A 183 0.12 11.06 -9.29
CA ALA A 183 -0.23 10.78 -10.67
C ALA A 183 0.78 11.30 -11.72
N GLN A 184 1.48 12.39 -11.38
CA GLN A 184 2.50 13.01 -12.24
C GLN A 184 3.89 12.38 -12.11
N HIS A 185 4.21 11.79 -10.94
CA HIS A 185 5.57 11.37 -10.60
C HIS A 185 5.75 9.87 -10.47
N ASP A 186 4.68 9.08 -10.46
CA ASP A 186 4.80 7.63 -10.48
C ASP A 186 5.35 7.21 -11.85
N PRO A 187 6.53 6.54 -11.91
CA PRO A 187 7.04 6.00 -13.15
C PRO A 187 6.19 4.79 -13.52
N TRP A 188 5.03 5.06 -14.11
CA TRP A 188 4.08 4.12 -14.64
C TRP A 188 4.76 3.14 -15.61
N ARG A 189 5.00 1.90 -15.15
CA ARG A 189 5.82 0.93 -15.90
C ARG A 189 4.98 -0.04 -16.71
N HIS A 190 3.69 -0.19 -16.40
CA HIS A 190 2.78 -1.06 -17.14
C HIS A 190 1.97 -0.30 -18.21
N PRO A 191 1.74 -0.90 -19.40
CA PRO A 191 0.80 -0.33 -20.36
C PRO A 191 -0.62 -0.12 -19.81
N GLY A 192 -1.05 -0.95 -18.86
CA GLY A 192 -2.36 -0.88 -18.19
C GLY A 192 -2.47 0.18 -17.08
N THR A 193 -1.44 1.00 -16.91
CA THR A 193 -1.40 1.96 -15.81
C THR A 193 -2.34 3.15 -16.01
N ARG A 194 -2.67 3.48 -17.27
CA ARG A 194 -3.67 4.52 -17.56
C ARG A 194 -5.06 4.11 -17.08
N GLU A 195 -5.40 2.83 -17.22
CA GLU A 195 -6.66 2.24 -16.77
C GLU A 195 -6.72 2.23 -15.24
N LEU A 196 -5.62 1.88 -14.57
CA LEU A 196 -5.51 1.97 -13.10
C LEU A 196 -5.78 3.40 -12.61
N LEU A 197 -5.13 4.39 -13.21
CA LEU A 197 -5.33 5.79 -12.90
C LEU A 197 -6.77 6.27 -13.15
N GLN A 198 -7.35 5.84 -14.28
CA GLN A 198 -8.72 6.17 -14.62
C GLN A 198 -9.70 5.60 -13.60
N GLU A 199 -9.52 4.34 -13.18
CA GLU A 199 -10.35 3.71 -12.15
C GLU A 199 -10.21 4.42 -10.80
N LEU A 200 -8.99 4.75 -10.36
CA LEU A 200 -8.77 5.52 -9.13
C LEU A 200 -9.48 6.88 -9.20
N TYR A 201 -9.33 7.60 -10.31
CA TYR A 201 -10.00 8.89 -10.52
C TYR A 201 -11.53 8.76 -10.46
N LEU A 202 -12.10 7.77 -11.15
CA LEU A 202 -13.54 7.53 -11.15
C LEU A 202 -14.06 7.22 -9.74
N ILE A 203 -13.33 6.42 -8.95
CA ILE A 203 -13.70 6.14 -7.56
C ILE A 203 -13.68 7.41 -6.72
N TYR A 204 -12.61 8.20 -6.80
CA TYR A 204 -12.53 9.46 -6.04
C TYR A 204 -13.66 10.41 -6.40
N VAL A 205 -13.98 10.60 -7.69
CA VAL A 205 -15.10 11.44 -8.13
C VAL A 205 -16.45 10.90 -7.62
N LEU A 206 -16.65 9.58 -7.63
CA LEU A 206 -17.88 8.94 -7.16
C LEU A 206 -18.03 8.99 -5.63
N GLU A 207 -16.94 9.05 -4.89
CA GLU A 207 -16.93 9.07 -3.42
C GLU A 207 -16.93 10.50 -2.86
N GLU A 208 -16.25 11.42 -3.53
CA GLU A 208 -16.11 12.82 -3.14
C GLU A 208 -16.33 13.73 -4.36
N PRO A 209 -17.57 14.17 -4.63
CA PRO A 209 -17.88 15.03 -5.78
C PRO A 209 -17.09 16.35 -5.80
N SER A 210 -16.61 16.82 -4.64
CA SER A 210 -15.72 17.97 -4.51
C SER A 210 -14.34 17.76 -5.14
N MET A 211 -13.92 16.51 -5.35
CA MET A 211 -12.67 16.16 -6.04
C MET A 211 -12.80 16.24 -7.57
N ALA A 212 -14.03 16.40 -8.10
CA ALA A 212 -14.23 16.61 -9.52
C ALA A 212 -13.61 17.96 -9.92
N TYR A 213 -12.75 17.94 -10.93
CA TYR A 213 -12.14 19.16 -11.46
C TYR A 213 -13.24 20.15 -11.86
N THR A 214 -13.25 21.31 -11.19
CA THR A 214 -14.27 22.33 -11.43
C THR A 214 -13.78 23.37 -12.42
N MET A 215 -14.73 24.09 -13.04
CA MET A 215 -14.40 25.20 -13.93
C MET A 215 -13.57 26.28 -13.20
N ASP A 216 -13.81 26.51 -11.92
CA ASP A 216 -13.07 27.49 -11.11
C ASP A 216 -11.61 27.06 -10.87
N GLU A 217 -11.36 25.75 -10.73
CA GLU A 217 -10.01 25.21 -10.66
C GLU A 217 -9.26 25.37 -11.98
N PHE A 218 -9.93 25.12 -13.11
CA PHE A 218 -9.39 25.37 -14.44
C PHE A 218 -8.99 26.83 -14.65
N ILE A 219 -9.88 27.76 -14.28
CA ILE A 219 -9.61 29.20 -14.40
C ILE A 219 -8.39 29.59 -13.56
N ARG A 220 -8.31 29.10 -12.32
CA ARG A 220 -7.17 29.38 -11.42
C ARG A 220 -5.85 28.88 -11.99
N GLU A 221 -5.81 27.66 -12.51
CA GLU A 221 -4.59 27.07 -13.12
C GLU A 221 -4.20 27.77 -14.43
N ALA A 222 -5.18 28.10 -15.28
CA ALA A 222 -4.94 28.82 -16.53
C ALA A 222 -4.32 30.21 -16.27
N HIS A 223 -4.75 30.89 -15.21
CA HIS A 223 -4.19 32.18 -14.81
C HIS A 223 -2.77 32.07 -14.24
N GLN A 224 -2.45 30.97 -13.55
CA GLN A 224 -1.09 30.72 -13.03
C GLN A 224 -0.09 30.39 -14.14
N ASN A 225 -0.53 29.81 -15.25
CA ASN A 225 0.32 29.50 -16.42
C ASN A 225 0.53 30.69 -17.38
N LEU A 226 -0.15 31.82 -17.15
CA LEU A 226 -0.06 33.05 -17.94
C LEU A 226 0.82 34.13 -17.28
N LEU A 227 1.43 33.84 -16.13
CA LEU A 227 2.40 34.67 -15.41
C LEU A 227 3.79 34.04 -15.44
#